data_AF-A0A2U1M4A0-F1
#
_entry.id   AF-A0A2U1M4A0-F1
#
_cell.length_a   1.000
_cell.length_b   1.000
_cell.length_c   1.000
_cell.angle_alpha   90.00
_cell.angle_beta   90.00
_cell.angle_gamma   90.00
#
_symmetry.space_group_name_H-M   'P 1'
#
loop_
_entity.id
_entity.type
_entity.pdbx_description
1 polymer ?
#
loop_
_entity_poly.entity_id
_entity_poly.type
_entity_poly.pdbx_seq_one_letter_code
_entity_poly.pdbx_strand_id
1 'polypeptide(L)'
;MSQYEALSDMVNSASLVPMADRYIWSLENSGEFSVASIRKVIDGFRYPGGNSKTRWVKFVPVKVNMLAWKIKLDALSSRFNISSRGISIESLSCPICDSGVESTSHIFFKCCLVRQVAGKSARWWNVDIIVLDSYED
;
A
#
# COMPACT_ATOMS: atom_id res chain seq x y z
N MET A 1 26.92 -41.89 6.46
CA MET A 1 26.93 -42.71 5.23
C MET A 1 25.86 -42.24 4.25
N SER A 2 24.60 -42.09 4.66
CA SER A 2 23.49 -41.61 3.81
C SER A 2 23.69 -40.25 3.12
N GLN A 3 24.22 -39.24 3.81
CA GLN A 3 24.48 -37.92 3.20
C GLN A 3 25.57 -37.96 2.12
N TYR A 4 26.55 -38.86 2.27
CA TYR A 4 27.63 -39.03 1.31
C TYR A 4 27.12 -39.71 0.03
N GLU A 5 26.31 -40.75 0.18
CA GLU A 5 25.66 -41.42 -0.95
C GLU A 5 24.74 -40.47 -1.71
N ALA A 6 23.91 -39.69 -1.00
CA ALA A 6 23.03 -38.69 -1.62
C ALA A 6 23.81 -37.63 -2.42
N LEU A 7 24.95 -37.17 -1.91
CA LEU A 7 25.79 -36.19 -2.61
C LEU A 7 26.51 -36.81 -3.80
N SER A 8 26.99 -38.05 -3.66
CA SER A 8 27.58 -38.83 -4.76
C SER A 8 26.59 -39.01 -5.92
N ASP A 9 25.33 -39.34 -5.62
CA ASP A 9 24.28 -39.49 -6.62
C ASP A 9 23.94 -38.18 -7.35
N MET A 10 23.88 -37.06 -6.62
CA MET A 10 23.68 -35.74 -7.24
C MET A 10 24.84 -35.33 -8.16
N VAL A 11 26.09 -35.64 -7.77
CA VAL A 11 27.27 -35.31 -8.57
C VAL A 11 27.34 -36.20 -9.82
N ASN A 12 27.09 -37.50 -9.66
CA ASN A 12 27.13 -38.46 -10.78
C ASN A 12 26.02 -38.22 -11.82
N SER A 13 24.91 -37.59 -11.43
CA SER A 13 23.83 -37.20 -12.34
C SER A 13 24.04 -35.83 -13.01
N ALA A 14 25.02 -35.03 -12.56
CA ALA A 14 25.32 -33.74 -13.14
C ALA A 14 26.18 -33.88 -14.41
N SER A 15 25.66 -33.42 -15.54
CA SER A 15 26.41 -33.33 -16.80
C SER A 15 26.88 -31.90 -17.02
N LEU A 16 28.21 -31.69 -17.01
CA LEU A 16 28.81 -30.39 -17.30
C LEU A 16 28.98 -30.23 -18.81
N VAL A 17 28.44 -29.13 -19.34
CA VAL A 17 28.64 -28.71 -20.72
C VAL A 17 29.77 -27.67 -20.78
N PRO A 18 30.56 -27.61 -21.87
CA PRO A 18 31.64 -26.63 -22.02
C PRO A 18 31.06 -25.26 -22.36
N MET A 19 30.38 -24.66 -21.39
CA MET A 19 29.69 -23.39 -21.48
C MET A 19 29.98 -22.60 -20.21
N ALA A 20 30.07 -21.27 -20.34
CA ALA A 20 30.24 -20.41 -19.17
C ALA A 20 29.01 -20.47 -18.27
N ASP A 21 29.22 -20.35 -16.95
CA ASP A 21 28.14 -20.22 -15.99
C ASP A 21 27.26 -19.02 -16.31
N ARG A 22 25.95 -19.19 -16.15
CA ARG A 22 24.96 -18.14 -16.35
C ARG A 22 23.98 -18.09 -15.20
N TYR A 23 23.60 -16.88 -14.82
CA TYR A 23 22.47 -16.69 -13.91
C TYR A 23 21.17 -17.04 -14.64
N ILE A 24 20.36 -17.90 -14.04
CA ILE A 24 19.04 -18.27 -14.53
C ILE A 24 18.00 -17.68 -13.60
N TRP A 25 17.05 -16.97 -14.17
CA TRP A 25 15.94 -16.39 -13.44
C TRP A 25 14.87 -17.44 -13.17
N SER A 26 14.64 -17.77 -11.90
CA SER A 26 13.74 -18.88 -11.52
C SER A 26 12.26 -18.53 -11.44
N LEU A 27 11.88 -17.25 -11.58
CA LEU A 27 10.48 -16.84 -11.43
C LEU A 27 9.63 -17.03 -12.70
N GLU A 28 10.26 -17.25 -13.85
CA GLU A 28 9.59 -17.46 -15.13
C GLU A 28 10.28 -18.60 -15.88
N ASN A 29 9.51 -19.37 -16.65
CA ASN A 29 10.03 -20.55 -17.37
C ASN A 29 11.04 -20.20 -18.48
N SER A 30 11.15 -18.93 -18.87
CA SER A 30 12.15 -18.48 -19.84
C SER A 30 13.57 -18.53 -19.31
N GLY A 31 13.75 -18.55 -17.98
CA GLY A 31 15.06 -18.42 -17.36
C GLY A 31 15.68 -17.03 -17.48
N GLU A 32 14.97 -16.07 -18.09
CA GLU A 32 15.43 -14.71 -18.33
C GLU A 32 14.90 -13.73 -17.27
N PHE A 33 15.76 -12.82 -16.83
CA PHE A 33 15.35 -11.75 -15.93
C PHE A 33 14.42 -10.77 -16.63
N SER A 34 13.33 -10.41 -15.94
CA SER A 34 12.53 -9.25 -16.33
C SER A 34 12.05 -8.48 -15.11
N VAL A 35 12.03 -7.14 -15.22
CA VAL A 35 11.46 -6.29 -14.17
C VAL A 35 10.00 -6.66 -13.91
N ALA A 36 9.26 -7.06 -14.95
CA ALA A 36 7.87 -7.48 -14.81
C ALA A 36 7.70 -8.70 -13.89
N SER A 37 8.57 -9.71 -14.02
CA SER A 37 8.48 -10.94 -13.21
C SER A 37 8.76 -10.69 -11.71
N ILE A 38 9.83 -9.97 -11.38
CA ILE A 38 10.12 -9.63 -9.97
C ILE A 38 9.04 -8.71 -9.39
N ARG A 39 8.50 -7.80 -10.22
CA ARG A 39 7.43 -6.88 -9.82
C ARG A 39 6.17 -7.62 -9.39
N LYS A 40 5.75 -8.64 -10.15
CA LYS A 40 4.59 -9.48 -9.78
C LYS A 40 4.75 -10.10 -8.38
N VAL A 41 5.94 -10.62 -8.08
CA VAL A 41 6.22 -11.23 -6.78
C VAL A 41 6.21 -10.19 -5.66
N ILE A 42 6.89 -9.06 -5.85
CA ILE A 42 6.88 -7.95 -4.87
C ILE A 42 5.46 -7.45 -4.62
N ASP A 43 4.68 -7.25 -5.68
CA ASP A 43 3.32 -6.74 -5.55
C ASP A 43 2.41 -7.77 -4.88
N GLY A 44 2.59 -9.07 -5.12
CA GLY A 44 1.88 -10.13 -4.41
C GLY A 44 2.16 -10.16 -2.90
N PHE A 45 3.40 -9.87 -2.48
CA PHE A 45 3.73 -9.75 -1.05
C PHE A 45 3.26 -8.43 -0.43
N ARG A 46 3.33 -7.33 -1.18
CA ARG A 46 2.97 -5.99 -0.66
C ARG A 46 1.48 -5.72 -0.65
N TYR A 47 0.73 -6.36 -1.55
CA TYR A 47 -0.71 -6.17 -1.72
C TYR A 47 -1.42 -7.54 -1.78
N PRO A 48 -1.45 -8.31 -0.67
CA PRO A 48 -2.07 -9.64 -0.64
C PRO A 48 -3.60 -9.60 -0.81
N GLY A 49 -4.23 -8.44 -0.60
CA GLY A 49 -5.63 -8.18 -0.94
C GLY A 49 -5.70 -7.53 -2.32
N GLY A 50 -6.16 -8.29 -3.32
CA GLY A 50 -6.13 -7.92 -4.72
C GLY A 50 -6.61 -6.50 -5.04
N ASN A 51 -6.06 -5.94 -6.13
CA ASN A 51 -6.34 -4.61 -6.70
C ASN A 51 -7.76 -4.12 -6.41
N SER A 52 -7.97 -3.44 -5.28
CA SER A 52 -9.17 -2.66 -5.07
C SER A 52 -9.06 -1.52 -6.08
N LYS A 53 -9.68 -1.70 -7.26
CA LYS A 53 -9.54 -0.79 -8.39
C LYS A 53 -9.75 0.63 -7.88
N THR A 54 -8.70 1.44 -7.95
CA THR A 54 -8.82 2.84 -7.56
C THR A 54 -9.71 3.52 -8.59
N ARG A 55 -10.83 4.08 -8.14
CA ARG A 55 -11.77 4.78 -9.01
C ARG A 55 -11.23 6.19 -9.29
N TRP A 56 -10.68 6.38 -10.49
CA TRP A 56 -10.25 7.70 -10.94
C TRP A 56 -11.44 8.48 -11.48
N VAL A 57 -11.72 9.65 -10.88
CA VAL A 57 -12.80 10.53 -11.33
C VAL A 57 -12.24 11.52 -12.35
N LYS A 58 -12.72 11.46 -13.60
CA LYS A 58 -12.23 12.32 -14.70
C LYS A 58 -12.58 13.80 -14.52
N PHE A 59 -13.63 14.10 -13.75
CA PHE A 59 -14.14 15.45 -13.54
C PHE A 59 -13.43 16.22 -12.41
N VAL A 60 -12.49 15.60 -11.70
CA VAL A 60 -11.71 16.28 -10.65
C VAL A 60 -10.25 16.42 -11.06
N PRO A 61 -9.55 17.47 -10.59
CA PRO A 61 -8.12 17.60 -10.82
C PRO A 61 -7.34 16.36 -10.36
N VAL A 62 -6.25 16.02 -11.06
CA VAL A 62 -5.39 14.86 -10.75
C VAL A 62 -4.96 14.83 -9.28
N LYS A 63 -4.63 15.99 -8.70
CA LYS A 63 -4.26 16.12 -7.28
C LYS A 63 -5.34 15.63 -6.31
N VAL A 64 -6.61 15.80 -6.64
CA VAL A 64 -7.74 15.34 -5.81
C VAL A 64 -7.83 13.83 -5.83
N ASN A 65 -7.71 13.21 -7.01
CA ASN A 65 -7.68 11.76 -7.09
C ASN A 65 -6.45 11.17 -6.38
N MET A 66 -5.27 11.81 -6.50
CA MET A 66 -4.07 11.38 -5.79
C MET A 66 -4.23 11.47 -4.27
N LEU A 67 -4.90 12.51 -3.77
CA LEU A 67 -5.22 12.64 -2.35
C LEU A 67 -6.18 11.53 -1.90
N ALA A 68 -7.29 11.32 -2.61
CA ALA A 68 -8.26 10.26 -2.32
C ALA A 68 -7.61 8.87 -2.31
N TRP A 69 -6.73 8.59 -3.27
CA TRP A 69 -5.97 7.35 -3.32
C TRP A 69 -5.04 7.18 -2.10
N LYS A 70 -4.34 8.23 -1.69
CA LYS A 70 -3.51 8.18 -0.47
C LYS A 70 -4.33 8.01 0.81
N ILE A 71 -5.52 8.63 0.87
CA ILE A 71 -6.46 8.47 1.99
C ILE A 71 -6.89 7.01 2.09
N LYS A 72 -7.31 6.41 0.96
CA LYS A 72 -7.73 5.01 0.88
C LYS A 72 -6.65 4.04 1.38
N LEU A 73 -5.39 4.30 1.03
CA LEU A 73 -4.26 3.45 1.41
C LEU A 73 -3.71 3.76 2.81
N ASP A 74 -4.33 4.68 3.54
CA ASP A 74 -3.80 5.25 4.80
C ASP A 74 -2.31 5.64 4.69
N ALA A 75 -1.96 6.24 3.56
CA ALA A 75 -0.58 6.52 3.16
C ALA A 75 -0.17 7.99 3.38
N LEU A 76 -1.04 8.79 4.01
CA LEU A 76 -0.73 10.17 4.37
C LEU A 76 0.17 10.21 5.60
N SER A 77 0.98 11.27 5.71
CA SER A 77 1.87 11.51 6.85
C SER A 77 1.12 12.09 8.05
N SER A 78 0.07 11.39 8.51
CA SER A 78 -0.59 11.75 9.76
C SER A 78 0.31 11.39 10.94
N ARG A 79 0.13 12.00 12.12
CA ARG A 79 0.92 11.65 13.32
C ARG A 79 0.83 10.16 13.64
N PHE A 80 -0.36 9.57 13.52
CA PHE A 80 -0.55 8.13 13.67
C PHE A 80 0.34 7.33 12.71
N ASN A 81 0.33 7.67 11.42
CA ASN A 81 1.10 6.95 10.42
C ASN A 81 2.62 7.15 10.56
N ILE A 82 3.05 8.34 10.97
CA ILE A 82 4.47 8.64 11.27
C ILE A 82 4.93 7.78 12.46
N SER A 83 4.14 7.74 13.54
CA SER A 83 4.44 6.95 14.73
C SER A 83 4.47 5.45 14.44
N SER A 84 3.56 4.94 13.61
CA SER A 84 3.55 3.53 13.18
C SER A 84 4.84 3.09 12.46
N ARG A 85 5.61 4.04 11.93
CA ARG A 85 6.89 3.81 11.25
C ARG A 85 8.11 3.96 12.18
N GLY A 86 7.89 4.07 13.49
CA GLY A 86 8.94 4.17 14.49
C GLY A 86 9.56 5.57 14.63
N ILE A 87 8.95 6.59 14.02
CA ILE A 87 9.38 7.98 14.23
C ILE A 87 8.71 8.51 15.50
N SER A 88 9.52 8.97 16.45
CA SER A 88 9.03 9.52 17.72
C SER A 88 8.26 10.82 17.50
N ILE A 89 7.06 10.90 18.07
CA ILE A 89 6.21 12.11 18.06
C ILE A 89 5.71 12.32 19.49
N GLU A 90 5.79 13.55 19.98
CA GLU A 90 5.43 13.91 21.36
C GLU A 90 3.96 13.64 21.70
N SER A 91 3.07 13.86 20.72
CA SER A 91 1.63 13.61 20.87
C SER A 91 1.03 13.12 19.57
N LEU A 92 0.12 12.15 19.68
CA LEU A 92 -0.73 11.70 18.58
C LEU A 92 -2.02 12.52 18.44
N SER A 93 -2.26 13.50 19.32
CA SER A 93 -3.50 14.28 19.29
C SER A 93 -3.64 15.10 18.01
N CYS A 94 -4.88 15.21 17.56
CA CYS A 94 -5.27 16.02 16.42
C CYS A 94 -4.99 17.50 16.73
N PRO A 95 -4.10 18.19 15.98
CA PRO A 95 -3.77 19.58 16.25
C PRO A 95 -4.94 20.54 15.96
N ILE A 96 -5.99 20.07 15.29
CA ILE A 96 -7.15 20.87 14.91
C ILE A 96 -8.18 20.93 16.04
N CYS A 97 -8.47 19.80 16.68
CA CYS A 97 -9.56 19.71 17.66
C CYS A 97 -9.15 19.15 19.03
N ASP A 98 -7.92 18.65 19.16
CA ASP A 98 -7.33 18.08 20.37
C ASP A 98 -8.17 16.98 21.06
N SER A 99 -9.15 16.43 20.35
CA SER A 99 -10.18 15.53 20.90
C SER A 99 -10.06 14.09 20.40
N GLY A 100 -8.97 13.74 19.72
CA GLY A 100 -8.76 12.42 19.14
C GLY A 100 -7.38 12.28 18.50
N VAL A 101 -7.04 11.06 18.08
CA VAL A 101 -5.78 10.79 17.37
C VAL A 101 -5.83 11.39 15.97
N GLU A 102 -4.73 12.03 15.55
CA GLU A 102 -4.53 12.49 14.17
C GLU A 102 -4.26 11.29 13.24
N SER A 103 -5.33 10.61 12.88
CA SER A 103 -5.36 9.61 11.80
C SER A 103 -6.00 10.20 10.55
N THR A 104 -5.75 9.57 9.40
CA THR A 104 -6.41 9.92 8.14
C THR A 104 -7.94 9.94 8.29
N SER A 105 -8.52 8.91 8.93
CA SER A 105 -9.97 8.86 9.15
C SER A 105 -10.47 10.02 10.01
N HIS A 106 -9.69 10.41 11.03
CA HIS A 106 -10.07 11.54 11.88
C HIS A 106 -10.04 12.87 11.11
N ILE A 107 -8.93 13.18 10.43
CA ILE A 107 -8.73 14.48 9.77
C ILE A 107 -9.57 14.68 8.50
N PHE A 108 -10.20 13.63 7.95
CA PHE A 108 -11.06 13.73 6.76
C PHE A 108 -12.54 13.42 7.02
N PHE A 109 -12.91 12.80 8.15
CA PHE A 109 -14.29 12.34 8.36
C PHE A 109 -14.84 12.64 9.77
N LYS A 110 -14.01 12.51 10.82
CA LYS A 110 -14.48 12.59 12.21
C LYS A 110 -14.21 13.91 12.93
N CYS A 111 -13.17 14.64 12.52
CA CYS A 111 -12.78 15.89 13.15
C CYS A 111 -13.94 16.90 13.13
N CYS A 112 -14.15 17.59 14.25
CA CYS A 112 -15.26 18.54 14.38
C CYS A 112 -15.20 19.65 13.33
N LEU A 113 -14.00 20.14 12.97
CA LEU A 113 -13.82 21.12 11.91
C LEU A 113 -14.29 20.56 10.56
N VAL A 114 -13.92 19.32 10.24
CA VAL A 114 -14.25 18.69 8.96
C VAL A 114 -15.76 18.49 8.85
N ARG A 115 -16.41 18.01 9.91
CA ARG A 115 -17.87 17.89 9.96
C ARG A 115 -18.57 19.22 9.75
N GLN A 116 -18.06 20.31 10.33
CA GLN A 116 -18.59 21.66 10.11
C GLN A 116 -18.40 22.13 8.65
N VAL A 117 -17.22 21.91 8.06
CA VAL A 117 -16.92 22.29 6.68
C VAL A 117 -17.78 21.48 5.70
N ALA A 118 -17.90 20.17 5.92
CA ALA A 118 -18.77 19.30 5.15
C ALA A 118 -20.22 19.76 5.23
N GLY A 119 -20.71 20.12 6.42
CA GLY A 119 -22.07 20.62 6.59
C GLY A 119 -22.33 21.97 5.91
N LYS A 120 -21.37 22.89 5.97
CA LYS A 120 -21.46 24.17 5.22
C LYS A 120 -21.47 23.94 3.72
N SER A 121 -20.65 22.99 3.25
CA SER A 121 -20.58 22.62 1.84
C SER A 121 -21.88 21.99 1.36
N ALA A 122 -22.41 21.00 2.09
CA ALA A 122 -23.68 20.34 1.77
C ALA A 122 -24.85 21.34 1.73
N ARG A 123 -24.92 22.26 2.72
CA ARG A 123 -25.91 23.33 2.74
C ARG A 123 -25.80 24.27 1.54
N TRP A 124 -24.59 24.60 1.10
CA TRP A 124 -24.39 25.46 -0.07
C TRP A 124 -24.87 24.76 -1.36
N TRP A 125 -24.63 23.46 -1.47
CA TRP A 125 -25.05 22.67 -2.63
C TRP A 125 -26.49 22.17 -2.55
N ASN A 126 -27.21 22.44 -1.45
CA ASN A 126 -28.55 21.94 -1.16
C ASN A 126 -28.64 20.41 -1.28
N VAL A 127 -27.68 19.71 -0.67
CA VAL A 127 -27.62 18.25 -0.61
C VAL A 127 -27.63 17.76 0.83
N ASP A 128 -28.12 16.55 1.04
CA ASP A 128 -28.08 15.90 2.35
C ASP A 128 -26.65 15.54 2.75
N ILE A 129 -26.36 15.68 4.06
CA ILE A 129 -25.08 15.26 4.62
C ILE A 129 -25.10 13.75 4.80
N ILE A 130 -24.20 13.06 4.10
CA ILE A 130 -23.84 11.68 4.43
C ILE A 130 -22.75 11.75 5.51
N VAL A 131 -23.05 11.21 6.69
CA VAL A 131 -22.04 11.05 7.75
C VAL A 131 -21.17 9.86 7.37
N LEU A 132 -19.98 10.15 6.87
CA LEU A 132 -18.92 9.19 6.65
C LEU A 132 -18.00 9.20 7.86
N ASP A 133 -17.56 8.03 8.31
CA ASP A 133 -16.57 7.86 9.37
C ASP A 133 -15.24 7.30 8.83
N SER A 134 -15.24 6.81 7.60
CA SER A 134 -14.07 6.30 6.88
C SER A 134 -14.19 6.52 5.37
N TYR A 135 -13.12 6.17 4.63
CA TYR A 135 -13.13 6.21 3.17
C TYR A 135 -13.88 5.01 2.53
N GLU A 136 -14.04 3.91 3.26
CA GLU A 136 -14.68 2.68 2.77
C GLU A 136 -16.19 2.64 3.08
N ASP A 137 -16.70 3.62 3.83
CA ASP A 137 -18.14 3.82 4.09
C ASP A 137 -18.85 4.37 2.85
#